data_AF-A0A3P7EDU2-F1
#
_entry.id   AF-A0A3P7EDU2-F1
#
_cell.length_a   1.000
_cell.length_b   1.000
_cell.length_c   1.000
_cell.angle_alpha   90.00
_cell.angle_beta   90.00
_cell.angle_gamma   90.00
#
_symmetry.space_group_name_H-M   'P 1'
#
loop_
_entity.id
_entity.type
_entity.pdbx_description
1 polymer ?
#
loop_
_entity_poly.entity_id
_entity_poly.type
_entity_poly.pdbx_seq_one_letter_code
_entity_poly.pdbx_strand_id
1 'polypeptide(L)'
;MKWTVQVTGDPVPTITWMRNGLEGNGVHSMIIVRVEVADSGQFTCLAENIAGEARSTADLVIRPAGSEPGSYFHVTKVTQEKKVKGEEVSRNESFSIENPRMSVG
;
A
#
# COMPACT_ATOMS: atom_id res chain seq x y z
N MET A 1 -7.49 -10.23 1.53
CA MET A 1 -6.22 -9.48 1.74
C MET A 1 -6.50 -8.26 2.61
N LYS A 2 -5.63 -7.94 3.58
CA LYS A 2 -5.75 -6.76 4.45
C LYS A 2 -4.51 -5.89 4.31
N TRP A 3 -4.71 -4.61 3.99
CA TRP A 3 -3.66 -3.59 4.01
C TRP A 3 -3.71 -2.84 5.34
N THR A 4 -2.54 -2.64 5.95
CA THR A 4 -2.40 -1.90 7.22
C THR A 4 -1.28 -0.90 7.06
N VAL A 5 -1.49 0.31 7.55
CA VAL A 5 -0.47 1.36 7.63
C VAL A 5 -0.24 1.73 9.08
N GLN A 6 1.01 1.97 9.43
CA GLN A 6 1.35 2.62 10.69
C GLN A 6 1.66 4.07 10.37
N VAL A 7 0.88 4.98 10.97
CA VAL A 7 1.02 6.41 10.73
C VAL A 7 1.29 7.13 12.04
N THR A 8 2.21 8.07 11.98
CA THR A 8 2.60 8.94 13.08
C THR A 8 2.62 10.38 12.60
N GLY A 9 2.22 11.32 13.46
CA GLY A 9 2.30 12.76 13.19
C GLY A 9 1.68 13.56 14.31
N ASP A 10 2.10 14.81 14.45
CA ASP A 10 1.54 15.78 15.39
C ASP A 10 1.20 17.08 14.64
N PRO A 11 -0.08 17.51 14.58
CA PRO A 11 -1.27 16.80 15.05
C PRO A 11 -1.48 15.44 14.36
N VAL A 12 -2.27 14.55 14.96
CA VAL A 12 -2.56 13.23 14.37
C VAL A 12 -3.10 13.39 12.95
N PRO A 13 -2.48 12.77 11.93
CA PRO A 13 -2.88 12.94 10.55
C PRO A 13 -4.17 12.19 10.23
N THR A 14 -4.96 12.76 9.32
CA THR A 14 -6.09 12.11 8.68
C THR A 14 -5.57 11.16 7.61
N ILE A 15 -6.14 9.96 7.56
CA ILE A 15 -5.72 8.92 6.63
C ILE A 15 -6.76 8.71 5.55
N THR A 16 -6.31 8.75 4.30
CA THR A 16 -7.11 8.50 3.10
C THR A 16 -6.47 7.38 2.30
N TRP A 17 -7.27 6.38 1.93
CA TRP A 17 -6.82 5.31 1.04
C TRP A 17 -7.31 5.53 -0.38
N MET A 18 -6.47 5.25 -1.36
CA MET A 18 -6.78 5.31 -2.78
C MET A 18 -6.42 3.99 -3.45
N ARG A 19 -7.26 3.55 -4.38
CA ARG A 19 -6.99 2.43 -5.30
C ARG A 19 -6.99 2.96 -6.72
N ASN A 20 -5.86 2.81 -7.43
CA ASN A 20 -5.66 3.33 -8.79
C ASN A 20 -5.99 4.84 -8.90
N GLY A 21 -5.64 5.61 -7.86
CA GLY A 21 -5.93 7.05 -7.78
C GLY A 21 -7.38 7.42 -7.42
N LEU A 22 -8.27 6.45 -7.20
CA LEU A 22 -9.63 6.68 -6.75
C LEU A 22 -9.71 6.50 -5.23
N GLU A 23 -10.24 7.50 -4.52
CA GLU A 23 -10.46 7.40 -3.07
C GLU A 23 -11.38 6.23 -2.72
N GLY A 24 -10.94 5.41 -1.76
CA GLY A 24 -11.71 4.31 -1.21
C GLY A 24 -12.24 4.66 0.18
N ASN A 25 -13.32 3.99 0.58
CA ASN A 25 -14.02 4.25 1.85
C ASN A 25 -13.29 3.76 3.12
N GLY A 26 -11.99 3.45 3.06
CA GLY A 26 -11.24 2.91 4.19
C GLY A 26 -10.44 3.99 4.90
N VAL A 27 -10.64 4.18 6.21
CA VAL A 27 -9.85 5.15 7.00
C VAL A 27 -8.49 4.56 7.39
N HIS A 28 -8.40 3.29 7.84
CA HIS A 28 -7.12 2.72 8.33
C HIS A 28 -6.76 1.37 7.72
N SER A 29 -7.70 0.70 7.07
CA SER A 29 -7.47 -0.58 6.43
C SER A 29 -8.41 -0.77 5.26
N MET A 30 -7.86 -1.27 4.16
CA MET A 30 -8.65 -1.76 3.04
C MET A 30 -8.68 -3.30 3.10
N ILE A 31 -9.89 -3.85 3.16
CA ILE A 31 -10.10 -5.31 3.18
C ILE A 31 -10.73 -5.71 1.85
N ILE A 32 -10.04 -6.57 1.11
CA ILE A 32 -10.59 -7.26 -0.06
C ILE A 32 -10.93 -8.69 0.39
N VAL A 33 -12.23 -9.01 0.41
CA VAL A 33 -12.74 -10.29 0.94
C VAL A 33 -12.49 -11.44 -0.04
N ARG A 34 -12.71 -11.21 -1.34
CA ARG A 34 -12.37 -12.13 -2.42
C ARG A 34 -11.43 -11.41 -3.37
N VAL A 35 -10.24 -11.96 -3.55
CA VAL A 35 -9.19 -11.35 -4.35
C VAL A 35 -9.29 -11.92 -5.76
N GLU A 36 -9.46 -11.05 -6.74
CA GLU A 36 -9.56 -11.39 -8.16
C GLU A 36 -8.40 -10.76 -8.93
N VAL A 37 -8.13 -11.22 -10.16
CA VAL A 37 -7.07 -10.64 -11.00
C VAL A 37 -7.29 -9.12 -11.21
N ALA A 38 -8.55 -8.70 -11.29
CA ALA A 38 -8.96 -7.30 -11.38
C ALA A 38 -8.65 -6.46 -10.12
N ASP A 39 -8.29 -7.11 -9.01
CA ASP A 39 -7.79 -6.45 -7.80
C ASP A 39 -6.33 -6.05 -7.86
N SER A 40 -5.62 -6.44 -8.92
CA SER A 40 -4.32 -5.86 -9.24
C SER A 40 -4.44 -4.36 -9.44
N GLY A 41 -3.46 -3.62 -8.95
CA GLY A 41 -3.45 -2.17 -9.04
C GLY A 41 -2.52 -1.52 -8.03
N GLN A 42 -2.53 -0.20 -8.06
CA GLN A 42 -1.76 0.63 -7.16
C GLN A 42 -2.62 1.05 -5.97
N PHE A 43 -2.14 0.79 -4.77
CA PHE A 43 -2.80 1.17 -3.52
C PHE A 43 -1.97 2.25 -2.84
N THR A 44 -2.58 3.41 -2.60
CA THR A 44 -1.91 4.54 -1.96
C THR A 44 -2.61 4.87 -0.66
N CYS A 45 -1.84 4.96 0.42
CA CYS A 45 -2.27 5.58 1.66
C CYS A 45 -1.68 6.98 1.74
N LEU A 46 -2.54 7.97 1.99
CA LEU A 46 -2.19 9.36 2.21
C LEU A 46 -2.49 9.71 3.67
N ALA A 47 -1.49 10.25 4.35
CA ALA A 47 -1.56 10.74 5.73
C ALA A 47 -1.32 12.24 5.72
N GLU A 48 -2.30 13.03 6.14
CA GLU A 48 -2.24 14.49 6.04
C GLU A 48 -2.57 15.17 7.37
N ASN A 49 -1.78 16.17 7.73
CA ASN A 49 -2.06 17.09 8.82
C ASN A 49 -1.64 18.51 8.45
N ILE A 50 -1.78 19.45 9.40
CA ILE A 50 -1.37 20.84 9.18
C ILE A 50 0.14 21.02 8.94
N ALA A 51 0.96 20.09 9.43
CA ALA A 51 2.42 20.11 9.33
C ALA A 51 2.91 19.56 7.99
N GLY A 52 2.11 18.76 7.28
CA GLY A 52 2.48 18.21 5.98
C GLY A 52 1.69 16.97 5.59
N GLU A 53 2.24 16.23 4.63
CA GLU A 53 1.68 14.99 4.11
C GLU A 53 2.74 13.88 4.02
N ALA A 54 2.30 12.64 4.17
CA ALA A 54 3.08 11.45 3.90
C ALA A 54 2.25 10.46 3.06
N ARG A 55 2.87 9.87 2.04
CA ARG A 55 2.25 8.94 1.11
C ARG A 55 2.99 7.63 1.16
N SER A 56 2.26 6.52 1.19
CA SER A 56 2.81 5.19 0.95
C SER A 56 2.03 4.51 -0.15
N THR A 57 2.72 4.16 -1.24
CA THR A 57 2.14 3.55 -2.42
C THR A 57 2.69 2.15 -2.59
N ALA A 58 1.82 1.17 -2.82
CA ALA A 58 2.17 -0.21 -3.06
C ALA A 58 1.53 -0.71 -4.37
N ASP A 59 2.33 -1.29 -5.25
CA ASP A 59 1.85 -1.95 -6.46
C ASP A 59 1.56 -3.42 -6.17
N LEU A 60 0.28 -3.80 -6.25
CA LEU A 60 -0.20 -5.15 -6.02
C LEU A 60 -0.49 -5.85 -7.35
N VAL A 61 0.06 -7.04 -7.51
CA VAL A 61 -0.27 -7.92 -8.64
C VAL A 61 -0.92 -9.19 -8.11
N ILE A 62 -2.14 -9.47 -8.58
CA ILE A 62 -2.89 -10.69 -8.30
C ILE A 62 -2.81 -11.59 -9.54
N ARG A 63 -2.45 -12.86 -9.32
CA ARG A 63 -2.38 -13.86 -10.39
C ARG A 63 -3.62 -14.76 -10.37
N PRO A 64 -4.03 -15.33 -11.52
CA PRO A 64 -5.13 -16.29 -11.58
C PRO A 64 -4.89 -17.49 -10.67
N ALA A 65 -5.97 -18.04 -10.11
CA ALA A 65 -5.92 -19.32 -9.41
C ALA A 65 -5.42 -20.41 -10.37
N GLY A 66 -4.35 -21.12 -9.99
CA GLY A 66 -3.64 -22.09 -10.84
C GLY A 66 -2.23 -21.64 -11.28
N SER A 67 -1.89 -20.37 -11.07
CA SER A 67 -0.48 -19.96 -11.00
C SER A 67 0.22 -20.65 -9.82
N GLU A 68 1.54 -20.85 -9.91
CA GLU A 68 2.35 -21.62 -8.97
C GLU A 68 1.86 -21.56 -7.51
N PRO A 69 1.74 -22.70 -6.81
CA PRO A 69 1.28 -22.73 -5.41
C PRO A 69 2.07 -21.73 -4.56
N GLY A 70 1.35 -20.76 -3.96
CA GLY A 70 1.96 -19.71 -3.12
C GLY A 70 2.26 -18.38 -3.83
N SER A 71 2.13 -18.30 -5.16
CA SER A 71 2.35 -17.06 -5.95
C SER A 71 1.05 -16.34 -6.36
N TYR A 72 -0.01 -16.44 -5.55
CA TYR A 72 -1.32 -15.85 -5.85
C TYR A 72 -1.30 -14.31 -5.89
N PHE A 73 -0.40 -13.69 -5.13
CA PHE A 73 -0.18 -12.25 -5.19
C PHE A 73 1.28 -11.91 -4.84
N HIS A 74 1.74 -10.75 -5.31
CA HIS A 74 3.00 -10.16 -4.86
C HIS A 74 2.92 -8.63 -4.90
N VAL A 75 3.69 -7.99 -4.01
CA VAL A 75 3.87 -6.54 -4.00
C VAL A 75 5.18 -6.22 -4.70
N THR A 76 5.12 -5.53 -5.85
CA THR A 76 6.29 -5.29 -6.71
C THR A 76 7.05 -4.03 -6.36
N LYS A 77 6.38 -3.04 -5.78
CA LYS A 77 6.99 -1.76 -5.45
C LYS A 77 6.31 -1.18 -4.23
N VAL A 78 7.11 -0.66 -3.30
CA VAL A 78 6.63 0.18 -2.21
C VAL A 78 7.39 1.51 -2.26
N THR A 79 6.68 2.61 -2.39
CA THR A 79 7.27 3.95 -2.28
C THR A 79 6.68 4.69 -1.12
N GLN A 80 7.53 5.39 -0.39
CA GLN A 80 7.14 6.28 0.68
C GLN A 80 7.65 7.69 0.36
N GLU A 81 6.75 8.66 0.37
CA GLU A 81 7.07 10.06 0.15
C GLU A 81 6.60 10.84 1.37
N LYS A 82 7.44 11.73 1.89
CA LYS A 82 7.09 12.62 2.99
C LYS A 82 7.39 14.05 2.58
N LYS A 83 6.42 14.93 2.78
CA LYS A 83 6.52 16.35 2.50
C LYS A 83 6.05 17.11 3.73
N VAL A 84 7.02 17.65 4.46
CA VAL A 84 6.76 18.55 5.59
C VAL A 84 6.69 19.98 5.05
N LYS A 85 5.76 20.80 5.54
CA LYS A 85 5.69 22.21 5.17
C LYS A 85 6.97 22.93 5.59
N GLY A 86 7.66 23.50 4.61
CA GLY A 86 8.91 24.23 4.81
C GLY A 86 10.17 23.37 4.67
N GLU A 87 10.04 22.06 4.41
CA GLU A 87 11.16 21.17 4.14
C GLU A 87 11.11 20.63 2.70
N GLU A 88 12.24 20.11 2.24
CA GLU A 88 12.35 19.43 0.95
C GLU A 88 11.69 18.03 1.03
N VAL A 89 11.10 17.59 -0.07
CA VAL A 89 10.40 16.29 -0.13
C VAL A 89 11.41 15.15 0.00
N SER A 90 11.23 14.28 0.99
CA SER A 90 12.02 13.05 1.11
C SER A 90 11.26 11.87 0.51
N ARG A 91 11.88 11.13 -0.41
CA ARG A 91 11.32 9.91 -1.03
C ARG A 91 12.20 8.71 -0.73
N ASN A 92 11.62 7.68 -0.11
CA ASN A 92 12.23 6.38 0.09
C ASN A 92 11.55 5.36 -0.82
N GLU A 93 12.32 4.67 -1.65
CA GLU A 93 11.84 3.53 -2.43
C GLU A 93 12.28 2.24 -1.74
N SER A 94 11.36 1.30 -1.52
CA SER A 94 11.65 -0.04 -1.01
C SER A 94 11.20 -1.08 -2.03
N PHE A 95 12.08 -2.06 -2.24
CA PHE A 95 11.93 -3.10 -3.26
C PHE A 95 11.02 -4.24 -2.79
N SER A 96 10.50 -5.00 -3.76
CA SER A 96 9.46 -6.03 -3.65
C SER A 96 9.54 -6.90 -2.39
N ILE A 97 8.39 -7.06 -1.73
CA ILE A 97 8.20 -8.18 -0.80
C ILE A 97 7.77 -9.36 -1.65
N GLU A 98 8.74 -10.12 -2.15
CA GLU A 98 8.45 -11.42 -2.76
C GLU A 98 7.92 -12.35 -1.69
N ASN A 99 6.77 -12.98 -1.96
CA ASN A 99 6.15 -13.91 -1.04
C ASN A 99 7.16 -15.03 -0.74
N PRO A 100 7.49 -15.32 0.54
CA PRO A 100 8.44 -16.37 0.84
C PRO A 100 7.90 -17.68 0.26
N ARG A 101 8.71 -18.37 -0.56
CA ARG A 101 8.33 -19.66 -1.13
C ARG A 101 7.85 -20.54 0.02
N MET A 102 6.58 -20.96 -0.02
CA MET A 102 6.08 -21.97 0.89
C MET A 102 6.90 -23.23 0.63
N SER A 103 7.84 -23.54 1.52
CA SER A 103 8.53 -24.82 1.51
C SER A 103 7.46 -25.87 1.84
N VAL A 104 6.94 -26.53 0.81
CA VAL A 104 6.12 -27.72 1.00
C VAL A 104 7.10 -28.82 1.41
N GLY A 105 6.98 -29.27 2.65
CA GLY A 105 7.69 -30.44 3.18
C GLY A 105 7.13 -31.75 2.67
#